data_AF-A0A9D4BBT8-F1
#
_entry.id   AF-A0A9D4BBT8-F1
#
_cell.length_a   1.000
_cell.length_b   1.000
_cell.length_c   1.000
_cell.angle_alpha   90.00
_cell.angle_beta   90.00
_cell.angle_gamma   90.00
#
_symmetry.space_group_name_H-M   'P 1'
#
loop_
_entity.id
_entity.type
_entity.pdbx_description
1 polymer ?
#
loop_
_entity_poly.entity_id
_entity_poly.type
_entity_poly.pdbx_seq_one_letter_code
_entity_poly.pdbx_strand_id
1 'polypeptide(L)'
;MATISFGLDVVISKFQRANLWVYDALEGYRALQYFSWVLYHAGLMMVSAGVAKYISPQAAGSGIPELKVTLRGVVLSEFFTLRTGLAKLVGVICTLGAGSTIFLGKVGPFVHMATILATQLGRVMVRVAGTKENSARKYEMLVAGAAVGVACCFVAPVGGVLFSVEATGTHFALRDYWRGFFSATCAALTFRLLPLLHGESETVAVLFSTSWRVEFPFDLPELLSFALLG
;
A
#
# COMPACT_ATOMS: atom_id res chain seq x y z
N MET A 1 3.51 5.55 -8.18
CA MET A 1 2.95 4.62 -7.18
C MET A 1 2.09 3.53 -7.80
N ALA A 2 1.13 3.85 -8.66
CA ALA A 2 0.28 2.83 -9.31
C ALA A 2 1.08 1.73 -10.03
N THR A 3 2.10 2.10 -10.79
CA THR A 3 3.03 1.18 -11.46
C THR A 3 3.78 0.26 -10.49
N ILE A 4 4.22 0.80 -9.35
CA ILE A 4 4.88 0.03 -8.28
C ILE A 4 3.88 -0.96 -7.66
N SER A 5 2.64 -0.54 -7.40
CA SER A 5 1.61 -1.44 -6.86
C SER A 5 1.31 -2.57 -7.84
N PHE A 6 1.08 -2.25 -9.12
CA PHE A 6 0.78 -3.24 -10.14
C PHE A 6 1.93 -4.24 -10.33
N GLY A 7 3.17 -3.75 -10.46
CA GLY A 7 4.33 -4.62 -10.58
C GLY A 7 4.54 -5.52 -9.36
N LEU A 8 4.31 -5.00 -8.16
CA LEU A 8 4.36 -5.78 -6.92
C LEU A 8 3.29 -6.87 -6.90
N ASP A 9 2.05 -6.56 -7.29
CA ASP A 9 0.95 -7.53 -7.33
C ASP A 9 1.22 -8.66 -8.35
N VAL A 10 1.80 -8.33 -9.51
CA VAL A 10 2.25 -9.32 -10.51
C VAL A 10 3.34 -10.24 -9.94
N VAL A 11 4.35 -9.69 -9.25
CA VAL A 11 5.43 -10.49 -8.65
C VAL A 11 4.89 -11.42 -7.55
N ILE A 12 4.01 -10.92 -6.68
CA ILE A 12 3.38 -11.72 -5.62
C ILE A 12 2.53 -12.84 -6.22
N SER A 13 1.74 -12.54 -7.25
CA SER A 13 0.94 -13.56 -7.94
C SER A 13 1.82 -14.69 -8.49
N LYS A 14 2.98 -14.36 -9.06
CA LYS A 14 3.94 -15.38 -9.52
C LYS A 14 4.53 -16.20 -8.37
N PHE A 15 4.88 -15.56 -7.25
CA PHE A 15 5.40 -16.25 -6.06
C PHE A 15 4.39 -17.23 -5.47
N GLN A 16 3.14 -16.81 -5.35
CA GLN A 16 2.06 -17.64 -4.81
C GLN A 16 1.73 -18.81 -5.74
N ARG A 17 1.64 -18.56 -7.06
CA ARG A 17 1.43 -19.63 -8.05
C ARG A 17 2.57 -20.66 -8.04
N ALA A 18 3.82 -20.21 -7.92
CA ALA A 18 4.97 -21.10 -7.83
C ALA A 18 4.91 -21.98 -6.56
N ASN A 19 4.55 -21.40 -5.40
CA ASN A 19 4.39 -22.15 -4.16
C ASN A 19 3.30 -23.22 -4.27
N LEU A 20 2.13 -22.86 -4.80
CA LEU A 20 1.03 -23.80 -5.02
C LEU A 20 1.42 -24.91 -6.00
N TRP A 21 2.08 -24.56 -7.10
CA TRP A 21 2.58 -25.56 -8.06
C TRP A 21 3.53 -26.58 -7.42
N VAL A 22 4.46 -26.13 -6.56
CA VAL A 22 5.34 -27.06 -5.81
C VAL A 22 4.56 -27.90 -4.81
N TYR A 23 3.58 -27.31 -4.12
CA TYR A 23 2.77 -28.02 -3.14
C TYR A 23 1.94 -29.15 -3.79
N ASP A 24 1.34 -28.87 -4.94
CA ASP A 24 0.55 -29.82 -5.73
C ASP A 24 1.45 -30.89 -6.35
N ALA A 25 2.66 -30.55 -6.81
CA ALA A 25 3.62 -31.52 -7.35
C ALA A 25 4.10 -32.55 -6.31
N LEU A 26 3.98 -32.25 -5.01
CA LEU A 26 4.34 -33.14 -3.91
C LEU A 26 3.16 -33.97 -3.37
N GLU A 27 2.03 -33.98 -4.08
CA GLU A 27 0.86 -34.76 -3.71
C GLU A 27 1.19 -36.25 -3.50
N GLY A 28 0.69 -36.80 -2.39
CA GLY A 28 1.00 -38.17 -1.94
C GLY A 28 2.13 -38.24 -0.89
N TYR A 29 3.06 -37.29 -0.86
CA TYR A 29 4.14 -37.24 0.13
C TYR A 29 3.88 -36.22 1.25
N ARG A 30 3.01 -36.58 2.21
CA ARG A 30 2.55 -35.68 3.28
C ARG A 30 3.66 -34.93 4.04
N ALA A 31 4.76 -35.63 4.36
CA ALA A 31 5.88 -35.00 5.07
C ALA A 31 6.58 -33.93 4.21
N LEU A 32 6.84 -34.23 2.94
CA LEU A 32 7.47 -33.30 2.01
C LEU A 32 6.56 -32.09 1.73
N GLN A 33 5.25 -32.30 1.60
CA GLN A 33 4.28 -31.20 1.47
C GLN A 33 4.31 -30.27 2.68
N TYR A 34 4.29 -30.83 3.90
CA TYR A 34 4.37 -30.05 5.13
C TYR A 34 5.66 -29.22 5.19
N PHE A 35 6.82 -29.85 4.94
CA PHE A 35 8.10 -29.14 4.98
C PHE A 35 8.20 -28.08 3.89
N SER A 36 7.75 -28.36 2.67
CA SER A 36 7.72 -27.39 1.57
C SER A 36 6.89 -26.16 1.93
N TRP A 37 5.69 -26.38 2.49
CA TRP A 37 4.83 -25.30 2.96
C TRP A 37 5.52 -24.46 4.04
N VAL A 38 6.05 -25.09 5.09
CA VAL A 38 6.67 -24.36 6.20
C VAL A 38 7.93 -23.62 5.76
N LEU A 39 8.81 -24.26 4.99
CA LEU A 39 10.09 -23.69 4.57
C LEU A 39 9.92 -22.51 3.61
N TYR A 40 8.95 -22.58 2.69
CA TYR A 40 8.64 -21.46 1.80
C TYR A 40 8.27 -20.19 2.58
N HIS A 41 7.30 -20.33 3.50
CA HIS A 41 6.79 -19.20 4.28
C HIS A 41 7.84 -18.67 5.27
N ALA A 42 8.53 -19.56 5.98
CA ALA A 42 9.60 -19.19 6.89
C ALA A 42 10.76 -18.49 6.14
N GLY A 43 11.13 -19.01 4.96
CA GLY A 43 12.17 -18.43 4.11
C GLY A 43 11.87 -16.99 3.70
N LEU A 44 10.67 -16.74 3.19
CA LEU A 44 10.26 -15.38 2.83
C LEU A 44 10.22 -14.44 4.04
N MET A 45 9.79 -14.91 5.21
CA MET A 45 9.75 -14.07 6.41
C MET A 45 11.15 -13.76 6.94
N MET A 46 12.08 -14.71 6.87
CA MET A 46 13.48 -14.47 7.21
C MET A 46 14.11 -13.41 6.30
N VAL A 47 13.82 -13.44 4.99
CA VAL A 47 14.29 -12.41 4.05
C VAL A 47 13.67 -11.05 4.39
N SER A 48 12.36 -10.97 4.63
CA SER A 48 11.67 -9.73 5.01
C SER A 48 12.27 -9.10 6.28
N ALA A 49 12.41 -9.91 7.33
CA ALA A 49 13.03 -9.48 8.60
C ALA A 49 14.50 -9.11 8.44
N GLY A 50 15.26 -9.87 7.63
CA GLY A 50 16.66 -9.59 7.33
C GLY A 50 16.86 -8.26 6.61
N VAL A 51 16.02 -7.95 5.63
CA VAL A 51 16.05 -6.67 4.91
C VAL A 51 15.76 -5.50 5.87
N ALA A 52 14.74 -5.63 6.73
CA ALA A 52 14.44 -4.60 7.73
C ALA A 52 15.59 -4.44 8.74
N LYS A 53 16.18 -5.53 9.23
CA LYS A 53 17.25 -5.47 10.24
C LYS A 53 18.58 -4.93 9.69
N TYR A 54 19.01 -5.43 8.53
CA TYR A 54 20.35 -5.16 8.01
C TYR A 54 20.41 -4.02 6.99
N ILE A 55 19.34 -3.78 6.21
CA ILE A 55 19.34 -2.72 5.20
C ILE A 55 18.81 -1.41 5.77
N SER A 56 17.64 -1.41 6.41
CA SER A 56 17.09 -0.19 7.00
C SER A 56 16.10 -0.52 8.12
N PRO A 57 16.47 -0.31 9.40
CA PRO A 57 15.57 -0.52 10.53
C PRO A 57 14.27 0.29 10.44
N GLN A 58 14.34 1.47 9.81
CA GLN A 58 13.19 2.36 9.55
C GLN A 58 12.17 1.75 8.56
N ALA A 59 12.53 0.67 7.87
CA ALA A 59 11.60 -0.05 7.00
C ALA A 59 10.68 -1.00 7.78
N ALA A 60 10.96 -1.28 9.05
CA ALA A 60 10.12 -2.15 9.87
C ALA A 60 8.70 -1.56 10.05
N GLY A 61 7.72 -2.46 10.20
CA GLY A 61 6.33 -2.10 10.50
C GLY A 61 5.61 -1.32 9.39
N SER A 62 4.50 -0.70 9.78
CA SER A 62 3.58 0.03 8.89
C SER A 62 4.22 1.30 8.33
N GLY A 63 4.66 2.21 9.20
CA GLY A 63 5.13 3.55 8.83
C GLY A 63 4.07 4.66 8.93
N ILE A 64 2.79 4.32 9.12
CA ILE A 64 1.73 5.30 9.39
C ILE A 64 1.94 6.03 10.74
N PRO A 65 2.27 5.34 11.86
CA PRO A 65 2.49 6.02 13.13
C PRO A 65 3.61 7.06 13.07
N GLU A 66 4.73 6.72 12.43
CA GLU A 66 5.89 7.58 12.25
C GLU A 66 5.60 8.75 11.31
N LEU A 67 4.81 8.53 10.26
CA LEU A 67 4.29 9.59 9.41
C LEU A 67 3.42 10.58 10.21
N LYS A 68 2.54 10.07 11.07
CA LYS A 68 1.68 10.90 11.94
C LYS A 68 2.50 11.72 12.92
N VAL A 69 3.52 11.12 13.54
CA VAL A 69 4.47 11.80 14.42
C VAL A 69 5.25 12.89 13.65
N THR A 70 5.65 12.61 12.41
CA THR A 70 6.27 13.60 11.53
C THR A 70 5.35 14.78 11.24
N LEU A 71 4.09 14.51 10.89
CA LEU A 71 3.11 15.56 10.60
C LEU A 71 2.74 16.41 11.83
N ARG A 72 3.00 15.90 13.04
CA ARG A 72 2.93 16.67 14.29
C ARG A 72 4.18 17.49 14.60
N GLY A 73 5.18 17.48 13.72
CA GLY A 73 6.38 18.32 13.82
C GLY A 73 7.64 17.59 14.32
N VAL A 74 7.57 16.31 14.67
CA VAL A 74 8.74 15.55 15.12
C VAL A 74 9.52 15.05 13.90
N VAL A 75 10.71 15.59 13.68
CA VAL A 75 11.52 15.24 12.51
C VAL A 75 12.24 13.92 12.74
N LEU A 76 11.75 12.85 12.09
CA LEU A 76 12.44 11.57 12.04
C LEU A 76 13.51 11.59 10.95
N SER A 77 14.77 11.76 11.34
CA SER A 77 15.92 11.61 10.45
C SER A 77 15.95 10.19 9.88
N GLU A 78 16.34 10.05 8.61
CA GLU A 78 16.48 8.76 7.88
C GLU A 78 15.18 8.03 7.48
N PHE A 79 14.03 8.38 8.04
CA PHE A 79 12.76 7.70 7.75
C PHE A 79 12.33 7.86 6.27
N PHE A 80 12.45 9.07 5.71
CA PHE A 80 12.03 9.37 4.34
C PHE A 80 13.10 9.13 3.26
N THR A 81 14.00 8.15 3.45
CA THR A 81 15.10 7.90 2.50
C THR A 81 14.72 6.90 1.41
N LEU A 82 15.31 7.04 0.22
CA LEU A 82 15.12 6.07 -0.87
C LEU A 82 15.60 4.66 -0.48
N ARG A 83 16.65 4.57 0.33
CA ARG A 83 17.15 3.30 0.90
C ARG A 83 16.06 2.59 1.71
N THR A 84 15.36 3.30 2.59
CA THR A 84 14.23 2.76 3.35
C THR A 84 13.08 2.35 2.43
N GLY A 85 12.79 3.13 1.39
CA GLY A 85 11.75 2.80 0.41
C GLY A 85 12.02 1.50 -0.35
N LEU A 86 13.25 1.31 -0.83
CA LEU A 86 13.65 0.09 -1.53
C LEU A 86 13.70 -1.13 -0.60
N ALA A 87 14.22 -0.97 0.62
CA ALA A 87 14.20 -2.04 1.63
C ALA A 87 12.76 -2.46 1.95
N LYS A 88 11.86 -1.49 2.14
CA LYS A 88 10.45 -1.74 2.43
C LYS A 88 9.75 -2.42 1.24
N LEU A 89 10.06 -2.04 -0.01
CA LEU A 89 9.52 -2.69 -1.20
C LEU A 89 9.83 -4.20 -1.21
N VAL A 90 11.10 -4.57 -1.00
CA VAL A 90 11.51 -5.99 -0.97
C VAL A 90 10.85 -6.72 0.20
N GLY A 91 10.85 -6.12 1.40
CA GLY A 91 10.20 -6.72 2.57
C GLY A 91 8.70 -6.97 2.36
N VAL A 92 7.99 -6.03 1.73
CA VAL A 92 6.57 -6.17 1.42
C VAL A 92 6.30 -7.25 0.37
N ILE A 93 7.14 -7.37 -0.67
CA ILE A 93 7.04 -8.45 -1.66
C ILE A 93 7.16 -9.82 -0.97
N CYS A 94 8.16 -9.98 -0.09
CA CYS A 94 8.32 -11.23 0.67
C CYS A 94 7.15 -11.48 1.63
N THR A 95 6.68 -10.44 2.31
CA THR A 95 5.56 -10.51 3.28
C THR A 95 4.27 -10.96 2.61
N LEU A 96 3.90 -10.34 1.50
CA LEU A 96 2.69 -10.68 0.76
C LEU A 96 2.86 -11.94 -0.09
N GLY A 97 4.09 -12.26 -0.51
CA GLY A 97 4.43 -13.52 -1.16
C GLY A 97 4.17 -14.74 -0.26
N ALA A 98 4.38 -14.61 1.05
CA ALA A 98 3.98 -15.61 2.05
C ALA A 98 2.44 -15.70 2.22
N GLY A 99 1.66 -14.84 1.56
CA GLY A 99 0.23 -14.98 1.41
C GLY A 99 -0.55 -15.09 2.72
N SER A 100 -1.59 -15.92 2.71
CA SER A 100 -2.57 -16.00 3.80
C SER A 100 -2.05 -16.67 5.07
N THR A 101 -0.90 -17.34 5.02
CA THR A 101 -0.29 -17.97 6.22
C THR A 101 0.19 -16.93 7.23
N ILE A 102 0.77 -15.82 6.75
CA ILE A 102 1.18 -14.71 7.62
C ILE A 102 0.05 -13.70 7.84
N PHE A 103 -0.90 -13.63 6.91
CA PHE A 103 -2.11 -12.80 6.98
C PHE A 103 -1.84 -11.30 7.26
N LEU A 104 -0.94 -10.70 6.48
CA LEU A 104 -0.57 -9.28 6.58
C LEU A 104 -0.99 -8.49 5.34
N GLY A 105 -1.37 -7.23 5.56
CA GLY A 105 -1.79 -6.30 4.52
C GLY A 105 -0.70 -5.33 4.05
N LYS A 106 -0.93 -4.68 2.90
CA LYS A 106 0.03 -3.77 2.25
C LYS A 106 -0.15 -2.28 2.52
N VAL A 107 -1.28 -1.86 3.09
CA VAL A 107 -1.71 -0.45 3.18
C VAL A 107 -0.68 0.45 3.85
N GLY A 108 -0.28 0.10 5.08
CA GLY A 108 0.67 0.90 5.85
C GLY A 108 2.02 1.09 5.16
N PRO A 109 2.69 -0.01 4.77
CA PRO A 109 3.93 0.07 4.02
C PRO A 109 3.84 0.87 2.73
N PHE A 110 2.72 0.78 2.00
CA PHE A 110 2.47 1.55 0.78
C PHE A 110 2.30 3.06 1.03
N VAL A 111 1.62 3.43 2.11
CA VAL A 111 1.54 4.83 2.56
C VAL A 111 2.94 5.37 2.83
N HIS A 112 3.78 4.63 3.57
CA HIS A 112 5.14 5.04 3.82
C HIS A 112 5.96 5.15 2.52
N MET A 113 5.93 4.15 1.64
CA MET A 113 6.62 4.24 0.34
C MET A 113 6.14 5.43 -0.52
N ALA A 114 4.84 5.71 -0.54
CA ALA A 114 4.30 6.85 -1.27
C ALA A 114 4.79 8.19 -0.71
N THR A 115 4.84 8.34 0.61
CA THR A 115 5.38 9.55 1.26
C THR A 115 6.88 9.72 1.09
N ILE A 116 7.65 8.62 1.01
CA ILE A 116 9.06 8.66 0.61
C ILE A 116 9.17 9.23 -0.81
N LEU A 117 8.45 8.65 -1.79
CA LEU A 117 8.51 9.15 -3.16
C LEU A 117 8.07 10.61 -3.26
N ALA A 118 7.01 11.00 -2.56
CA ALA A 118 6.53 12.38 -2.54
C ALA A 118 7.60 13.33 -1.98
N THR A 119 8.30 12.94 -0.92
CA THR A 119 9.42 13.72 -0.35
C THR A 119 10.58 13.86 -1.33
N GLN A 120 10.95 12.78 -2.03
CA GLN A 120 12.07 12.78 -2.96
C GLN A 120 11.75 13.58 -4.23
N LEU A 121 10.53 13.46 -4.76
CA LEU A 121 10.04 14.30 -5.85
C LEU A 121 10.02 15.78 -5.43
N GLY A 122 9.56 16.08 -4.21
CA GLY A 122 9.61 17.43 -3.66
C GLY A 122 11.03 18.02 -3.66
N ARG A 123 12.03 17.24 -3.21
CA ARG A 123 13.44 17.66 -3.21
C ARG A 123 13.98 17.90 -4.62
N VAL A 124 13.65 17.03 -5.58
CA VAL A 124 14.06 17.20 -6.98
C VAL A 124 13.45 18.48 -7.56
N MET A 125 12.16 18.72 -7.34
CA MET A 125 11.48 19.92 -7.84
C MET A 125 12.05 21.20 -7.23
N VAL A 126 12.38 21.21 -5.93
CA VAL A 126 13.02 22.37 -5.29
C VAL A 126 14.39 22.67 -5.90
N ARG A 127 15.19 21.63 -6.15
CA ARG A 127 16.51 21.76 -6.81
C ARG A 127 16.38 22.29 -8.24
N VAL A 128 15.47 21.74 -9.03
CA VAL A 128 15.24 22.16 -10.42
C VAL A 128 14.72 23.60 -10.50
N ALA A 129 13.83 23.99 -9.57
CA ALA A 129 13.27 25.34 -9.55
C ALA A 129 14.21 26.39 -8.90
N GLY A 130 15.35 26.00 -8.33
CA GLY A 130 16.27 26.91 -7.63
C GLY A 130 15.65 27.59 -6.40
N THR A 131 14.59 27.01 -5.82
CA THR A 131 13.88 27.61 -4.68
C THR A 131 14.42 27.09 -3.34
N LYS A 132 14.14 27.78 -2.23
CA LYS A 132 14.47 27.28 -0.89
C LYS A 132 13.45 26.23 -0.45
N GLU A 133 13.92 25.19 0.25
CA GLU A 133 13.02 24.21 0.88
C GLU A 133 12.10 24.89 1.90
N ASN A 134 10.80 24.62 1.80
CA ASN A 134 9.80 25.09 2.75
C ASN A 134 9.19 23.90 3.48
N SER A 135 9.33 23.89 4.81
CA SER A 135 8.79 22.84 5.69
C SER A 135 7.28 22.65 5.54
N ALA A 136 6.51 23.72 5.34
CA ALA A 136 5.06 23.63 5.14
C ALA A 136 4.73 22.84 3.87
N ARG A 137 5.37 23.18 2.74
CA ARG A 137 5.17 22.46 1.47
C ARG A 137 5.59 20.99 1.54
N LYS A 138 6.61 20.68 2.36
CA LYS A 138 7.00 19.29 2.61
C LYS A 138 5.88 18.52 3.30
N TYR A 139 5.22 19.10 4.30
CA TYR A 139 4.06 18.47 4.96
C TYR A 139 2.87 18.31 4.02
N GLU A 140 2.55 19.32 3.21
CA GLU A 140 1.51 19.22 2.16
C GLU A 140 1.78 18.04 1.21
N MET A 141 3.05 17.84 0.83
CA MET A 141 3.48 16.74 -0.03
C MET A 141 3.39 15.37 0.64
N LEU A 142 3.69 15.28 1.94
CA LEU A 142 3.53 14.05 2.73
C LEU A 142 2.06 13.63 2.83
N VAL A 143 1.17 14.58 3.07
CA VAL A 143 -0.28 14.37 3.11
C VAL A 143 -0.81 13.85 1.77
N ALA A 144 -0.39 14.47 0.67
CA ALA A 144 -0.75 14.01 -0.68
C ALA A 144 -0.20 12.60 -0.94
N GLY A 145 1.06 12.34 -0.56
CA GLY A 145 1.67 11.02 -0.65
C GLY A 145 0.90 9.96 0.12
N ALA A 146 0.40 10.27 1.31
CA ALA A 146 -0.39 9.33 2.11
C ALA A 146 -1.72 8.98 1.42
N ALA A 147 -2.40 9.98 0.86
CA ALA A 147 -3.64 9.76 0.10
C ALA A 147 -3.41 8.85 -1.12
N VAL A 148 -2.34 9.12 -1.87
CA VAL A 148 -1.93 8.29 -3.03
C VAL A 148 -1.61 6.86 -2.61
N GLY A 149 -0.91 6.68 -1.48
CA GLY A 149 -0.55 5.36 -0.96
C GLY A 149 -1.78 4.48 -0.74
N VAL A 150 -2.79 5.01 -0.04
CA VAL A 150 -4.05 4.29 0.22
C VAL A 150 -4.87 4.10 -1.06
N ALA A 151 -5.00 5.15 -1.88
CA ALA A 151 -5.74 5.09 -3.13
C ALA A 151 -5.15 4.05 -4.11
N CYS A 152 -3.83 3.87 -4.13
CA CYS A 152 -3.19 2.82 -4.92
C CYS A 152 -3.52 1.40 -4.41
N CYS A 153 -3.64 1.21 -3.09
CA CYS A 153 -3.92 -0.12 -2.54
C CYS A 153 -5.35 -0.59 -2.79
N PHE A 154 -6.32 0.31 -2.69
CA PHE A 154 -7.74 -0.01 -2.77
C PHE A 154 -8.40 0.44 -4.07
N VAL A 155 -7.69 1.17 -4.92
CA VAL A 155 -8.24 1.77 -6.14
C VAL A 155 -9.46 2.66 -5.83
N ALA A 156 -9.41 3.30 -4.65
CA ALA A 156 -10.49 4.10 -4.06
C ALA A 156 -9.95 5.51 -3.74
N PRO A 157 -10.04 6.46 -4.70
CA PRO A 157 -9.41 7.78 -4.54
C PRO A 157 -10.05 8.62 -3.43
N VAL A 158 -11.38 8.60 -3.30
CA VAL A 158 -12.11 9.33 -2.25
C VAL A 158 -11.72 8.78 -0.87
N GLY A 159 -11.77 7.46 -0.69
CA GLY A 159 -11.38 6.81 0.57
C GLY A 159 -9.92 7.06 0.94
N GLY A 160 -9.01 7.09 -0.03
CA GLY A 160 -7.61 7.40 0.22
C GLY A 160 -7.37 8.82 0.74
N VAL A 161 -8.07 9.81 0.18
CA VAL A 161 -7.96 11.19 0.67
C VAL A 161 -8.59 11.36 2.04
N LEU A 162 -9.79 10.81 2.26
CA LEU A 162 -10.46 10.87 3.56
C LEU A 162 -9.60 10.20 4.65
N PHE A 163 -9.05 9.02 4.35
CA PHE A 163 -8.09 8.37 5.24
C PHE A 163 -6.89 9.26 5.52
N SER A 164 -6.32 9.91 4.50
CA SER A 164 -5.18 10.82 4.70
C SER A 164 -5.56 11.96 5.66
N VAL A 165 -6.72 12.60 5.45
CA VAL A 165 -7.21 13.68 6.31
C VAL A 165 -7.38 13.20 7.76
N GLU A 166 -8.09 12.10 7.97
CA GLU A 166 -8.44 11.56 9.28
C GLU A 166 -7.24 10.98 10.04
N ALA A 167 -6.37 10.26 9.33
CA ALA A 167 -5.23 9.58 9.94
C ALA A 167 -4.09 10.57 10.28
N THR A 168 -3.93 11.63 9.48
CA THR A 168 -2.76 12.50 9.57
C THR A 168 -2.98 13.86 10.24
N GLY A 169 -4.18 14.43 10.19
CA GLY A 169 -4.40 15.83 10.58
C GLY A 169 -5.32 16.05 11.79
N THR A 170 -4.99 17.06 12.60
CA THR A 170 -5.98 17.80 13.42
C THR A 170 -6.49 19.04 12.67
N HIS A 171 -5.68 19.59 11.76
CA HIS A 171 -6.00 20.71 10.89
C HIS A 171 -5.55 20.36 9.47
N PHE A 172 -6.38 20.67 8.48
CA PHE A 172 -6.15 20.27 7.10
C PHE A 172 -6.58 21.39 6.15
N ALA A 173 -5.68 21.82 5.27
CA ALA A 173 -6.01 22.87 4.31
C ALA A 173 -6.79 22.29 3.12
N LEU A 174 -7.86 22.96 2.71
CA LEU A 174 -8.70 22.54 1.58
C LEU A 174 -7.90 22.42 0.26
N ARG A 175 -6.81 23.20 0.13
CA ARG A 175 -5.90 23.10 -1.01
C ARG A 175 -5.21 21.75 -1.10
N ASP A 176 -4.82 21.17 0.04
CA ASP A 176 -4.15 19.87 0.08
C ASP A 176 -5.12 18.74 -0.19
N TYR A 177 -6.41 18.95 0.08
CA TYR A 177 -7.48 18.01 -0.23
C TYR A 177 -7.58 17.82 -1.74
N TRP A 178 -7.66 18.92 -2.48
CA TRP A 178 -7.74 18.89 -3.94
C TRP A 178 -6.49 18.29 -4.59
N ARG A 179 -5.30 18.61 -4.07
CA ARG A 179 -4.04 18.02 -4.56
C ARG A 179 -3.97 16.52 -4.28
N GLY A 180 -4.34 16.11 -3.06
CA GLY A 180 -4.45 14.72 -2.67
C GLY A 180 -5.44 13.98 -3.56
N PHE A 181 -6.63 14.55 -3.77
CA PHE A 181 -7.69 13.97 -4.60
C PHE A 181 -7.26 13.79 -6.05
N PHE A 182 -6.69 14.83 -6.67
CA PHE A 182 -6.17 14.73 -8.04
C PHE A 182 -5.08 13.66 -8.17
N SER A 183 -4.11 13.65 -7.24
CA SER A 183 -3.05 12.64 -7.28
C SER A 183 -3.56 11.21 -7.04
N ALA A 184 -4.55 11.05 -6.16
CA ALA A 184 -5.20 9.77 -5.86
C ALA A 184 -6.04 9.25 -7.04
N THR A 185 -6.77 10.12 -7.74
CA THR A 185 -7.53 9.73 -8.95
C THR A 185 -6.60 9.35 -10.09
N CYS A 186 -5.51 10.09 -10.32
CA CYS A 186 -4.48 9.70 -11.28
C CYS A 186 -3.90 8.32 -10.93
N ALA A 187 -3.57 8.08 -9.66
CA ALA A 187 -3.08 6.80 -9.19
C ALA A 187 -4.07 5.65 -9.43
N ALA A 188 -5.35 5.84 -9.06
CA ALA A 188 -6.38 4.83 -9.27
C ALA A 188 -6.63 4.56 -10.76
N LEU A 189 -6.67 5.61 -11.59
CA LEU A 189 -6.83 5.50 -13.03
C LEU A 189 -5.67 4.74 -13.66
N THR A 190 -4.42 5.12 -13.36
CA THR A 190 -3.24 4.40 -13.87
C THR A 190 -3.26 2.94 -13.45
N PHE A 191 -3.64 2.63 -12.20
CA PHE A 191 -3.73 1.24 -11.75
C PHE A 191 -4.75 0.43 -12.55
N ARG A 192 -5.91 1.00 -12.88
CA ARG A 192 -6.93 0.32 -13.69
C ARG A 192 -6.58 0.21 -15.18
N LEU A 193 -5.77 1.12 -15.71
CA LEU A 193 -5.35 1.09 -17.11
C LEU A 193 -4.20 0.09 -17.37
N LEU A 194 -3.34 -0.18 -16.38
CA LEU A 194 -2.18 -1.07 -16.56
C LEU A 194 -2.54 -2.52 -16.96
N PRO A 195 -3.57 -3.17 -16.40
CA PRO A 195 -4.03 -4.49 -16.85
C PRO A 195 -4.50 -4.50 -18.32
N LEU A 196 -5.19 -3.44 -18.76
CA LEU A 196 -5.62 -3.31 -20.16
C LEU A 196 -4.42 -3.24 -21.10
N LEU A 197 -3.40 -2.45 -20.73
CA LEU A 197 -2.19 -2.29 -21.53
C LEU A 197 -1.34 -3.57 -21.58
N HIS A 198 -1.40 -4.42 -20.54
CA HIS A 198 -0.74 -5.73 -20.53
C HIS A 198 -1.55 -6.82 -21.23
N GLY A 199 -2.77 -6.53 -21.70
CA GLY A 199 -3.65 -7.51 -22.35
C GLY A 199 -4.28 -8.52 -21.38
N GLU A 200 -4.26 -8.26 -20.07
CA GLU A 200 -4.86 -9.16 -19.06
C GLU A 200 -6.37 -8.91 -18.88
N SER A 201 -6.91 -7.82 -19.39
CA SER A 201 -8.33 -7.46 -19.27
C SER A 201 -8.81 -6.71 -20.51
N GLU A 202 -10.07 -6.95 -20.91
CA GLU A 202 -10.68 -6.27 -22.06
C GLU A 202 -11.35 -4.94 -21.70
N THR A 203 -11.75 -4.76 -20.43
CA THR A 203 -12.44 -3.55 -19.94
C THR A 203 -11.91 -3.08 -18.58
N VAL A 204 -12.11 -1.79 -18.28
CA VAL A 204 -11.78 -1.17 -16.98
C VAL A 204 -12.76 -1.70 -15.93
N ALA A 205 -12.50 -2.89 -15.40
CA ALA A 205 -13.34 -3.51 -14.40
C ALA A 205 -12.93 -3.10 -12.97
N VAL A 206 -13.91 -3.08 -12.07
CA VAL A 206 -13.66 -3.02 -10.62
C VAL A 206 -13.14 -4.39 -10.18
N LEU A 207 -12.08 -4.41 -9.36
CA LEU A 207 -11.38 -5.65 -8.97
C LEU A 207 -12.32 -6.71 -8.36
N PHE A 208 -13.27 -6.28 -7.54
CA PHE A 208 -14.32 -7.12 -6.96
C PHE A 208 -15.69 -6.49 -7.24
N SER A 209 -16.33 -6.92 -8.32
CA SER A 209 -17.70 -6.51 -8.65
C SER A 209 -18.71 -7.29 -7.81
N THR A 210 -19.71 -6.61 -7.26
CA THR A 210 -20.81 -7.23 -6.49
C THR A 210 -22.15 -6.74 -7.04
N SER A 211 -23.12 -7.65 -7.19
CA SER A 211 -24.47 -7.33 -7.69
C SER A 211 -25.49 -7.41 -6.56
N TRP A 212 -25.93 -6.26 -6.08
CA TRP A 212 -26.93 -6.13 -5.00
C TRP A 212 -28.30 -5.73 -5.56
N ARG A 213 -29.37 -6.05 -4.80
CA ARG A 213 -30.72 -5.55 -5.09
C ARG A 213 -30.82 -4.08 -4.67
N VAL A 214 -31.31 -3.23 -5.57
CA VAL A 214 -31.31 -1.76 -5.38
C VAL A 214 -32.64 -1.24 -4.81
N GLU A 215 -33.75 -1.93 -5.06
CA GLU A 215 -35.09 -1.39 -4.76
C GLU A 215 -35.44 -1.42 -3.26
N PHE A 216 -34.99 -2.43 -2.52
CA PHE A 216 -35.13 -2.53 -1.06
C PHE A 216 -33.94 -3.30 -0.47
N PRO A 217 -32.80 -2.63 -0.22
CA PRO A 217 -31.59 -3.31 0.21
C PRO A 217 -31.61 -3.71 1.69
N PHE A 218 -32.30 -2.94 2.55
CA PHE A 218 -32.40 -3.20 3.98
C PHE A 218 -33.75 -2.79 4.55
N ASP A 219 -34.27 -3.57 5.49
CA ASP A 219 -35.47 -3.24 6.26
C ASP A 219 -35.12 -2.49 7.56
N LEU A 220 -36.03 -1.66 8.06
CA LEU A 220 -35.87 -0.91 9.32
C LEU A 220 -35.43 -1.77 10.52
N PRO A 221 -35.97 -2.99 10.74
CA PRO A 221 -35.52 -3.87 11.83
C PRO A 221 -34.07 -4.34 11.67
N GLU A 222 -33.56 -4.45 10.45
CA GLU A 222 -32.16 -4.85 10.21
C GLU A 222 -31.17 -3.79 10.69
N LEU A 223 -31.59 -2.52 10.76
CA LEU A 223 -30.78 -1.44 11.35
C LEU A 223 -30.44 -1.73 12.82
N LEU A 224 -31.32 -2.40 13.56
CA LEU A 224 -31.04 -2.80 14.93
C LEU A 224 -29.99 -3.91 14.98
N SER A 225 -30.03 -4.87 14.04
CA SER A 225 -28.98 -5.87 13.88
C SER A 225 -27.63 -5.24 13.53
N PHE A 226 -27.59 -4.23 12.65
CA PHE A 226 -26.37 -3.49 12.35
C PHE A 226 -25.83 -2.72 13.55
N ALA A 227 -26.72 -2.12 14.36
CA ALA A 227 -26.33 -1.41 15.58
C ALA A 227 -25.81 -2.36 16.68
N LEU A 228 -26.29 -3.60 16.73
CA LEU A 228 -25.76 -4.63 17.64
C LEU A 228 -24.43 -5.23 17.16
N LEU A 229 -24.20 -5.23 15.84
CA LEU A 229 -22.98 -5.75 15.23
C LEU A 229 -21.79 -4.79 15.37
N GLY A 230 -22.02 -3.49 15.23
CA GLY A 230 -21.00 -2.43 15.28
C GLY A 230 -20.54 -2.10 16.70
#